data_AF-A0A5K3FX07-F1
#
_entry.id   AF-A0A5K3FX07-F1
#
_cell.length_a   1.000
_cell.length_b   1.000
_cell.length_c   1.000
_cell.angle_alpha   90.00
_cell.angle_beta   90.00
_cell.angle_gamma   90.00
#
_symmetry.space_group_name_H-M   'P 1'
#
loop_
_entity.id
_entity.type
_entity.pdbx_description
1 polymer ?
#
loop_
_entity_poly.entity_id
_entity_poly.type
_entity_poly.pdbx_seq_one_letter_code
_entity_poly.pdbx_strand_id
1 'polypeptide(L)'
;SGTGHLLKSPFCVHPKTGFVCVPIDPQRIDEFDPTKVPRLGELMEQLSQASASAEGEASEAAASAQHLLPYKQTTLRPYIEFFDNFVSQVCAPRSSDARPANTKDGVRAHSTQAIPA
;
A
#
# COMPACT_ATOMS: atom_id res chain seq x y z
N SER A 1 5.80 -27.27 6.45
CA SER A 1 5.05 -26.67 5.32
C SER A 1 5.94 -26.63 4.09
N GLY A 2 5.54 -27.26 2.98
CA GLY A 2 6.31 -27.28 1.74
C GLY A 2 6.14 -25.99 0.93
N THR A 3 7.13 -25.68 0.08
CA THR A 3 7.23 -24.44 -0.71
C THR A 3 6.45 -24.45 -2.03
N GLY A 4 5.63 -25.48 -2.29
CA GLY A 4 4.88 -25.66 -3.54
C GLY A 4 3.37 -25.44 -3.44
N HIS A 5 2.84 -24.97 -2.30
CA HIS A 5 1.40 -24.74 -2.16
C HIS A 5 0.98 -23.50 -2.95
N LEU A 6 -0.02 -23.66 -3.82
CA LEU A 6 -0.67 -22.55 -4.51
C LEU A 6 -1.82 -22.03 -3.65
N LEU A 7 -1.81 -20.73 -3.40
CA LEU A 7 -2.88 -20.03 -2.71
C LEU A 7 -3.51 -19.01 -3.65
N LYS A 8 -4.79 -18.69 -3.41
CA LYS A 8 -5.46 -17.60 -4.11
C LYS A 8 -4.72 -16.27 -3.91
N SER A 9 -4.67 -15.45 -4.95
CA SER A 9 -4.22 -14.06 -4.81
C SER A 9 -5.25 -13.25 -4.01
N PRO A 10 -4.82 -12.22 -3.25
CA PRO A 10 -5.71 -11.16 -2.77
C PRO A 10 -6.50 -10.53 -3.92
N PHE A 11 -7.68 -10.01 -3.61
CA PHE A 11 -8.59 -9.32 -4.53
C PHE A 11 -9.10 -10.13 -5.73
N CYS A 12 -8.81 -11.44 -5.83
CA CYS A 12 -9.50 -12.29 -6.81
C CYS A 12 -11.01 -12.28 -6.54
N VAL A 13 -11.79 -12.39 -7.62
CA VAL A 13 -13.24 -12.59 -7.55
C VAL A 13 -13.53 -14.08 -7.35
N HIS A 14 -14.36 -14.41 -6.36
CA HIS A 14 -14.80 -15.78 -6.15
C HIS A 14 -15.83 -16.17 -7.24
N PRO A 15 -15.57 -17.23 -8.04
CA PRO A 15 -16.30 -17.47 -9.29
C PRO A 15 -17.79 -17.73 -9.09
N LYS A 16 -18.19 -18.34 -7.96
CA LYS A 16 -19.59 -18.68 -7.69
C LYS A 16 -20.40 -17.52 -7.12
N THR A 17 -19.77 -16.64 -6.33
CA THR A 17 -20.48 -15.61 -5.56
C THR A 17 -20.32 -14.22 -6.17
N GLY A 18 -19.26 -14.01 -6.96
CA GLY A 18 -18.89 -12.70 -7.48
C GLY A 18 -18.29 -11.77 -6.41
N PHE A 19 -18.13 -12.24 -5.17
CA PHE A 19 -17.50 -11.45 -4.11
C PHE A 19 -16.01 -11.28 -4.37
N VAL A 20 -15.50 -10.07 -4.13
CA VAL A 20 -14.07 -9.78 -4.13
C VAL A 20 -13.46 -10.31 -2.83
N CYS A 21 -12.34 -11.03 -2.94
CA CYS A 21 -11.61 -11.51 -1.76
C CYS A 21 -10.74 -10.38 -1.17
N VAL A 22 -11.32 -9.65 -0.23
CA VAL A 22 -10.70 -8.50 0.42
C VAL A 22 -9.79 -8.89 1.60
N PRO A 23 -8.76 -8.09 1.93
CA PRO A 23 -8.03 -8.21 3.18
C PRO A 23 -8.96 -8.00 4.39
N ILE A 24 -8.64 -8.66 5.50
CA ILE A 24 -9.42 -8.62 6.75
C ILE A 24 -8.50 -8.08 7.85
N ASP A 25 -9.02 -7.14 8.64
CA ASP A 25 -8.33 -6.64 9.83
C ASP A 25 -8.52 -7.63 11.00
N PRO A 26 -7.45 -8.32 11.47
CA PRO A 26 -7.57 -9.26 12.57
C PRO A 26 -7.92 -8.58 13.90
N GLN A 27 -7.68 -7.28 14.07
CA GLN A 27 -8.02 -6.54 15.30
C GLN A 27 -9.51 -6.22 15.40
N ARG A 28 -10.25 -6.28 14.27
CA ARG A 28 -11.68 -5.97 14.17
C ARG A 28 -12.47 -7.11 13.55
N ILE A 29 -12.03 -8.35 13.81
CA ILE A 29 -12.60 -9.55 13.17
C ILE A 29 -14.08 -9.75 13.53
N ASP A 30 -14.49 -9.36 14.74
CA ASP A 30 -15.88 -9.46 15.20
C ASP A 30 -16.84 -8.51 14.45
N GLU A 31 -16.29 -7.48 13.80
CA GLU A 31 -17.05 -6.52 12.99
C GLU A 31 -17.11 -6.92 11.50
N PHE A 32 -16.32 -7.90 11.07
CA PHE A 32 -16.24 -8.31 9.67
C PHE A 32 -17.44 -9.17 9.28
N ASP A 33 -18.24 -8.67 8.35
CA ASP A 33 -19.37 -9.40 7.76
C ASP A 33 -19.01 -9.91 6.35
N PRO A 34 -18.81 -11.23 6.17
CA PRO A 34 -18.43 -11.80 4.88
C PRO A 34 -19.52 -11.67 3.81
N THR A 35 -20.75 -11.30 4.17
CA THR A 35 -21.86 -11.10 3.22
C THR A 35 -21.93 -9.67 2.68
N LYS A 36 -21.19 -8.73 3.27
CA LYS A 36 -21.17 -7.29 2.90
C LYS A 36 -19.94 -6.89 2.11
N VAL A 37 -19.07 -7.83 1.76
CA VAL A 37 -17.90 -7.54 0.91
C VAL A 37 -18.37 -7.21 -0.52
N PRO A 38 -17.67 -6.32 -1.26
CA PRO A 38 -18.12 -5.88 -2.57
C PRO A 38 -18.24 -7.02 -3.58
N ARG A 39 -19.28 -6.97 -4.43
CA ARG A 39 -19.41 -7.85 -5.60
C ARG A 39 -18.88 -7.16 -6.85
N LEU A 40 -18.35 -7.95 -7.78
CA LEU A 40 -17.85 -7.42 -9.06
C LEU A 40 -18.92 -6.61 -9.81
N GLY A 41 -20.16 -7.09 -9.85
CA GLY A 41 -21.26 -6.38 -10.53
C GLY A 41 -21.55 -5.00 -9.93
N GLU A 42 -21.60 -4.91 -8.60
CA GLU A 42 -21.84 -3.65 -7.87
C GLU A 42 -20.70 -2.65 -8.12
N LEU A 43 -19.46 -3.13 -8.18
CA LEU A 43 -18.31 -2.28 -8.50
C LEU A 43 -18.38 -1.74 -9.94
N MET A 44 -18.83 -2.55 -10.90
CA MET A 44 -19.00 -2.10 -12.29
C MET A 44 -20.08 -1.01 -12.40
N GLU A 45 -21.19 -1.16 -11.66
CA GLU A 45 -22.26 -0.15 -11.59
C GLU A 45 -21.78 1.15 -10.94
N GLN A 46 -21.02 1.07 -9.84
CA GLN A 46 -20.44 2.24 -9.18
C GLN A 46 -19.50 3.01 -10.11
N LEU A 47 -18.68 2.30 -10.88
CA LEU A 47 -17.74 2.91 -11.83
C LEU A 47 -18.47 3.58 -13.01
N SER A 48 -19.52 2.97 -13.55
CA SER A 48 -20.27 3.55 -14.67
C SER A 48 -21.05 4.80 -14.26
N GLN A 49 -21.60 4.82 -13.04
CA GLN A 49 -22.27 6.00 -12.47
C GLN A 49 -21.28 7.14 -12.20
N ALA A 50 -20.09 6.81 -11.69
CA ALA A 50 -19.04 7.78 -11.41
C ALA A 50 -18.52 8.45 -12.68
N SER A 51 -18.34 7.69 -13.78
CA SER A 51 -17.93 8.26 -15.07
C SER A 51 -19.00 9.16 -15.69
N ALA A 52 -20.28 8.75 -15.62
CA ALA A 52 -21.38 9.56 -16.16
C ALA A 52 -21.57 10.90 -15.43
N SER A 53 -21.16 10.97 -14.15
CA SER A 53 -21.27 12.18 -13.33
C SER A 53 -20.11 13.17 -13.55
N ALA A 54 -19.01 12.72 -14.19
CA ALA A 54 -17.81 13.53 -14.40
C ALA A 54 -17.86 14.40 -15.67
N GLU A 55 -18.86 14.21 -16.53
CA GLU A 55 -18.98 14.88 -17.83
C GLU A 55 -19.47 16.35 -17.74
N GLY A 56 -19.73 16.87 -16.52
CA GLY A 56 -20.35 18.19 -16.29
C GLY A 56 -19.47 19.29 -15.67
N GLU A 57 -18.30 18.98 -15.08
CA GLU A 57 -17.51 19.97 -14.34
C GLU A 57 -16.00 19.81 -14.56
N ALA A 58 -15.48 20.42 -15.63
CA ALA A 58 -14.05 20.50 -15.89
C ALA A 58 -13.43 21.73 -15.20
N SER A 59 -12.65 21.51 -14.13
CA SER A 59 -11.60 22.42 -13.68
C SER A 59 -10.27 21.64 -13.60
N GLU A 60 -9.34 22.00 -14.49
CA GLU A 60 -8.27 21.14 -15.00
C GLU A 60 -7.05 20.93 -14.08
N ALA A 61 -7.06 21.44 -12.85
CA ALA A 61 -5.88 21.36 -11.95
C ALA A 61 -6.05 20.44 -10.72
N ALA A 62 -7.28 20.21 -10.24
CA ALA A 62 -7.56 19.37 -9.06
C ALA A 62 -8.19 18.01 -9.41
N ALA A 63 -8.81 17.89 -10.58
CA ALA A 63 -9.38 16.64 -11.09
C ALA A 63 -8.30 15.57 -11.36
N SER A 64 -7.08 15.99 -11.69
CA SER A 64 -5.98 15.12 -12.14
C SER A 64 -5.34 14.24 -11.05
N ALA A 65 -5.74 14.32 -9.77
CA ALA A 65 -5.29 13.39 -8.73
C ALA A 65 -6.43 12.48 -8.20
N GLN A 66 -7.67 12.97 -8.25
CA GLN A 66 -8.86 12.21 -7.82
C GLN A 66 -9.41 11.34 -8.95
N HIS A 67 -9.25 11.76 -10.22
CA HIS A 67 -9.60 10.99 -11.41
C HIS A 67 -8.63 9.83 -11.72
N LEU A 68 -7.43 9.82 -11.13
CA LEU A 68 -6.40 8.84 -11.50
C LEU A 68 -6.71 7.40 -11.09
N LEU A 69 -7.66 7.18 -10.18
CA LEU A 69 -7.96 5.85 -9.65
C LEU A 69 -9.47 5.67 -9.43
N PRO A 70 -10.21 5.19 -10.44
CA PRO A 70 -11.66 5.03 -10.38
C PRO A 70 -12.16 4.19 -9.19
N TYR A 71 -11.33 3.26 -8.69
CA TYR A 71 -11.67 2.45 -7.51
C TYR A 71 -11.97 3.29 -6.26
N LYS A 72 -11.43 4.52 -6.14
CA LYS A 72 -11.66 5.41 -4.99
C LYS A 72 -13.11 5.87 -4.85
N GLN A 73 -13.90 5.72 -5.91
CA GLN A 73 -15.33 6.03 -5.91
C GLN A 73 -16.20 4.77 -5.74
N THR A 74 -15.58 3.65 -5.34
CA THR A 74 -16.27 2.37 -5.16
C THR A 74 -16.18 1.87 -3.72
N THR A 75 -17.05 0.93 -3.39
CA THR A 75 -17.03 0.19 -2.11
C THR A 75 -15.77 -0.66 -1.90
N LEU A 76 -14.92 -0.83 -2.91
CA LEU A 76 -13.64 -1.52 -2.78
C LEU A 76 -12.56 -0.66 -2.12
N ARG A 77 -12.69 0.68 -2.15
CA ARG A 77 -11.71 1.64 -1.62
C ARG A 77 -11.16 1.31 -0.22
N PRO A 78 -11.98 1.11 0.83
CA PRO A 78 -11.44 0.92 2.19
C PRO A 78 -10.53 -0.31 2.30
N TYR A 79 -10.79 -1.33 1.49
CA TYR A 79 -9.98 -2.54 1.46
C TYR A 79 -8.63 -2.35 0.75
N ILE A 80 -8.61 -1.52 -0.30
CA ILE A 80 -7.36 -1.16 -0.99
C ILE A 80 -6.50 -0.27 -0.09
N GLU A 81 -7.09 0.76 0.54
CA GLU A 81 -6.36 1.65 1.46
C GLU A 81 -5.78 0.89 2.66
N PHE A 82 -6.53 -0.08 3.20
CA PHE A 82 -6.02 -0.99 4.24
C PHE A 82 -4.82 -1.81 3.75
N PHE A 83 -4.90 -2.38 2.55
CA PHE A 83 -3.81 -3.19 2.00
C PHE A 83 -2.59 -2.35 1.62
N ASP A 84 -2.77 -1.15 1.09
CA ASP A 84 -1.68 -0.21 0.80
C ASP A 84 -0.90 0.14 2.06
N ASN A 85 -1.60 0.36 3.19
CA ASN A 85 -0.97 0.56 4.49
C ASN A 85 -0.22 -0.69 4.99
N PHE A 86 -0.72 -1.89 4.71
CA PHE A 86 0.01 -3.13 5.00
C PHE A 86 1.29 -3.23 4.16
N VAL A 87 1.19 -3.01 2.84
CA VAL A 87 2.34 -3.09 1.92
C VAL A 87 3.40 -2.04 2.28
N SER A 88 3.00 -0.81 2.63
CA SER A 88 3.94 0.24 3.01
C SER A 88 4.78 -0.15 4.24
N GLN A 89 4.18 -0.82 5.22
CA GLN A 89 4.91 -1.34 6.40
C GLN A 89 5.83 -2.50 6.05
N VAL A 90 5.43 -3.38 5.13
CA VAL A 90 6.28 -4.50 4.68
C VAL A 90 7.48 -4.02 3.87
N CYS A 91 7.29 -2.96 3.08
CA CYS A 91 8.34 -2.36 2.24
C CYS A 91 9.20 -1.31 2.97
N ALA A 92 8.80 -0.86 4.16
CA ALA A 92 9.59 0.08 4.94
C ALA A 92 10.98 -0.52 5.26
N PRO A 93 12.06 0.27 5.14
CA PRO A 93 13.40 -0.20 5.45
C PRO A 93 13.44 -0.67 6.91
N ARG A 94 13.86 -1.91 7.13
CA ARG A 94 14.07 -2.43 8.47
C ARG A 94 15.18 -1.60 9.12
N SER A 95 14.89 -1.00 10.27
CA SER A 95 15.85 -0.19 11.04
C SER A 95 17.11 -0.96 11.48
N SER A 96 17.14 -2.29 11.34
CA SER A 96 18.29 -3.14 11.68
C SER A 96 19.26 -3.44 10.51
N ASP A 97 18.94 -3.06 9.27
CA ASP A 97 19.84 -3.29 8.11
C ASP A 97 20.78 -2.11 7.81
N ALA A 98 20.89 -1.16 8.73
CA ALA A 98 21.96 -0.17 8.69
C ALA A 98 23.31 -0.85 8.94
N ARG A 99 23.96 -1.30 7.86
CA ARG A 99 25.39 -1.60 7.86
C ARG A 99 26.10 -0.36 8.42
N PRO A 100 26.90 -0.46 9.50
CA PRO A 100 27.60 0.70 10.03
C PRO A 100 28.48 1.28 8.92
N ALA A 101 28.20 2.53 8.56
CA ALA A 101 29.08 3.30 7.70
C ALA A 101 30.41 3.46 8.45
N ASN A 102 31.43 2.72 8.01
CA ASN A 102 32.77 2.90 8.54
C ASN A 102 33.28 4.26 8.03
N THR A 103 33.13 5.29 8.86
CA THR A 103 33.75 6.61 8.69
C THR A 103 35.25 6.44 8.54
N LYS A 104 35.78 6.91 7.41
CA LYS A 104 37.21 7.07 7.19
C LYS A 104 37.69 8.33 7.90
N ASP A 105 38.98 8.33 8.22
CA ASP A 105 39.86 9.47 8.46
C ASP A 105 40.03 9.95 9.91
N GLY A 106 41.21 9.60 10.43
CA GLY A 106 41.81 10.15 11.64
C GLY A 106 43.33 10.03 11.55
N VAL A 107 43.94 10.71 10.57
CA VAL A 107 45.40 10.94 10.54
C VAL A 107 45.77 11.76 11.78
N ARG A 108 46.35 11.12 12.79
CA ARG A 108 46.93 11.80 13.94
C ARG A 108 48.35 12.27 13.57
N ALA A 109 48.46 13.53 13.16
CA ALA A 109 49.73 14.21 13.08
C ALA A 109 50.34 14.31 14.49
N HIS A 110 51.45 13.62 14.72
CA HIS A 110 52.28 13.85 15.89
C HIS A 110 53.28 14.96 15.57
N SER A 111 52.99 16.13 16.12
CA SER A 111 53.89 17.27 16.22
C SER A 111 55.06 16.88 17.15
N THR A 112 56.28 16.80 16.62
CA THR A 112 57.50 16.69 17.43
C THR A 112 57.98 18.11 17.74
N GLN A 113 57.88 18.47 19.01
CA GLN A 113 58.36 19.72 19.58
C GLN A 113 59.89 19.67 19.70
N ALA A 114 60.56 20.70 19.20
CA ALA A 114 62.01 20.89 19.36
C ALA A 114 62.35 21.20 20.82
N ILE A 115 63.40 20.58 21.34
CA ILE A 115 64.02 20.89 22.64
C ILE A 115 65.31 21.69 22.37
N PRO A 116 65.53 22.85 23.00
CA PRO A 116 66.81 23.54 22.95
C PRO A 116 67.65 23.28 24.21
N ALA A 117 68.92 22.91 24.01
CA ALA A 117 70.12 23.37 24.73
C ALA A 117 71.35 22.65 24.15
#